data_AF-A0A9D6S920-F1
#
_entry.id   AF-A0A9D6S920-F1
#
_cell.length_a   1.000
_cell.length_b   1.000
_cell.length_c   1.000
_cell.angle_alpha   90.00
_cell.angle_beta   90.00
_cell.angle_gamma   90.00
#
_symmetry.space_group_name_H-M   'P 1'
#
loop_
_entity.id
_entity.type
_entity.pdbx_description
1 polymer ?
#
loop_
_entity_poly.entity_id
_entity_poly.type
_entity_poly.pdbx_seq_one_letter_code
_entity_poly.pdbx_strand_id
1 'polypeptide(L)'
;LLQSTKPADYLLLISPRVSADDFNSPALGKIYQLLLSLVDNPGSDVTIKDRIFSIKEFIKLVPPELVDTVDRLYLSQNQIGLASDADIVAEIQKVAWELKELALREKLKKISTELKTSADSDQLEQDFTLTSAALSKLIEEKGLISQAA
;
A
#
# COMPACT_ATOMS: atom_id res chain seq x y z
N LEU A 1 6.56 -1.87 8.48
CA LEU A 1 6.38 -3.30 8.08
C LEU A 1 7.65 -4.12 8.25
N LEU A 2 8.77 -3.76 7.61
CA LEU A 2 10.02 -4.56 7.63
C LEU A 2 10.65 -4.78 9.02
N GLN A 3 10.32 -3.93 10.00
CA GLN A 3 10.77 -4.03 11.39
C GLN A 3 9.68 -4.56 12.35
N SER A 4 8.48 -4.90 11.83
CA SER A 4 7.36 -5.33 12.68
C SER A 4 7.55 -6.76 13.19
N THR A 5 7.01 -7.03 14.38
CA THR A 5 6.89 -8.38 14.95
C THR A 5 5.77 -9.21 14.30
N LYS A 6 4.78 -8.57 13.68
CA LYS A 6 3.60 -9.19 13.05
C LYS A 6 3.27 -8.54 11.69
N PRO A 7 4.19 -8.49 10.72
CA PRO A 7 3.96 -7.78 9.47
C PRO A 7 2.88 -8.43 8.60
N ALA A 8 2.65 -9.75 8.73
CA ALA A 8 1.58 -10.44 8.02
C ALA A 8 0.19 -9.90 8.40
N ASP A 9 -0.08 -9.75 9.70
CA ASP A 9 -1.35 -9.20 10.20
C ASP A 9 -1.58 -7.78 9.68
N TYR A 10 -0.52 -6.97 9.67
CA TYR A 10 -0.58 -5.61 9.14
C TYR A 10 -0.75 -5.56 7.62
N LEU A 11 -0.13 -6.49 6.89
CA LEU A 11 -0.29 -6.62 5.44
C LEU A 11 -1.72 -7.04 5.06
N LEU A 12 -2.33 -7.97 5.81
CA LEU A 12 -3.74 -8.36 5.63
C LEU A 12 -4.70 -7.19 5.89
N LEU A 13 -4.34 -6.28 6.79
CA LEU A 13 -5.15 -5.11 7.10
C LEU A 13 -5.17 -4.08 5.96
N ILE A 14 -4.05 -3.94 5.26
CA ILE A 14 -3.84 -2.93 4.22
C ILE A 14 -4.10 -3.45 2.81
N SER A 15 -3.92 -4.75 2.54
CA SER A 15 -4.08 -5.36 1.21
C SER A 15 -5.45 -5.14 0.54
N PRO A 16 -6.58 -5.02 1.28
CA PRO A 16 -7.86 -4.72 0.64
C PRO A 16 -7.97 -3.27 0.13
N ARG A 17 -7.08 -2.37 0.58
CA ARG A 17 -7.17 -0.92 0.35
C ARG A 17 -6.06 -0.38 -0.52
N VAL A 18 -4.86 -0.94 -0.39
CA VAL A 18 -3.66 -0.48 -1.05
C VAL A 18 -3.22 -1.52 -2.07
N SER A 19 -2.90 -1.05 -3.26
CA SER A 19 -2.31 -1.80 -4.36
C SER A 19 -0.90 -1.30 -4.63
N ALA A 20 -0.11 -2.08 -5.35
CA ALA A 20 1.24 -1.71 -5.74
C ALA A 20 1.30 -0.41 -6.57
N ASP A 21 0.26 -0.19 -7.38
CA ASP A 21 0.15 0.96 -8.27
C ASP A 21 -0.21 2.26 -7.52
N ASP A 22 -0.60 2.15 -6.25
CA ASP A 22 -0.85 3.32 -5.40
C ASP A 22 0.46 3.97 -4.91
N PHE A 23 1.61 3.33 -5.14
CA PHE A 23 2.91 3.88 -4.76
C PHE A 23 3.52 4.73 -5.88
N ASN A 24 3.88 5.97 -5.54
CA ASN A 24 4.57 6.88 -6.47
C ASN A 24 5.96 6.38 -6.91
N SER A 25 6.57 5.50 -6.13
CA SER A 25 7.82 4.84 -6.49
C SER A 25 7.54 3.42 -6.96
N PRO A 26 7.89 3.07 -8.21
CA PRO A 26 7.76 1.69 -8.71
C PRO A 26 8.54 0.68 -7.86
N ALA A 27 9.68 1.10 -7.28
CA ALA A 27 10.45 0.25 -6.38
C ALA A 27 9.68 -0.05 -5.09
N LEU A 28 8.99 0.94 -4.51
CA LEU A 28 8.16 0.72 -3.32
C LEU A 28 6.95 -0.16 -3.62
N GLY A 29 6.30 0.03 -4.78
CA GLY A 29 5.21 -0.84 -5.23
C GLY A 29 5.64 -2.29 -5.39
N LYS A 30 6.80 -2.54 -6.01
CA LYS A 30 7.38 -3.89 -6.13
C LYS A 30 7.75 -4.50 -4.77
N ILE A 31 8.36 -3.72 -3.87
CA ILE A 31 8.65 -4.18 -2.50
C ILE A 31 7.35 -4.55 -1.78
N TYR A 32 6.29 -3.75 -1.94
CA TYR A 32 4.97 -4.04 -1.39
C TYR A 32 4.36 -5.33 -1.97
N GLN A 33 4.44 -5.56 -3.29
CA GLN A 33 4.00 -6.81 -3.90
C GLN A 33 4.77 -8.02 -3.39
N LEU A 34 6.09 -7.90 -3.25
CA LEU A 34 6.92 -8.96 -2.68
C LEU A 34 6.46 -9.28 -1.26
N LEU A 35 6.20 -8.27 -0.44
CA LEU A 35 5.68 -8.47 0.92
C LEU A 35 4.29 -9.14 0.92
N LEU A 36 3.38 -8.76 0.04
CA LEU A 36 2.06 -9.39 -0.09
C LEU A 36 2.16 -10.86 -0.54
N SER A 37 3.08 -11.18 -1.44
CA SER A 37 3.28 -12.56 -1.93
C SER A 37 3.69 -13.54 -0.82
N LEU A 38 4.22 -13.02 0.30
CA LEU A 38 4.56 -13.80 1.49
C LEU A 38 3.36 -14.11 2.38
N VAL A 39 2.27 -13.36 2.21
CA VAL A 39 1.05 -13.45 3.04
C VAL A 39 -0.01 -14.29 2.36
N ASP A 40 -0.17 -14.17 1.04
CA ASP A 40 -1.33 -14.68 0.30
C ASP A 40 -1.20 -16.10 -0.28
N ASN A 41 -0.14 -16.86 0.04
CA ASN A 41 0.10 -18.10 -0.71
C ASN A 41 0.35 -19.33 0.20
N PRO A 42 -0.64 -20.25 0.33
CA PRO A 42 -0.44 -21.57 0.93
C PRO A 42 0.34 -22.56 0.03
N GLY A 43 0.79 -22.15 -1.16
CA GLY A 43 1.61 -22.95 -2.09
C GLY A 43 2.71 -22.18 -2.82
N SER A 44 3.12 -21.01 -2.31
CA SER A 44 4.37 -20.36 -2.74
C SER A 44 5.53 -21.12 -2.10
N ASP A 45 6.65 -21.29 -2.79
CA ASP A 45 7.90 -21.75 -2.16
C ASP A 45 8.36 -20.84 -1.00
N VAL A 46 7.66 -19.72 -0.79
CA VAL A 46 7.81 -18.78 0.31
C VAL A 46 6.56 -18.66 1.19
N THR A 47 5.72 -19.70 1.25
CA THR A 47 4.84 -19.87 2.39
C THR A 47 5.75 -19.92 3.61
N ILE A 48 5.74 -18.87 4.42
CA ILE A 48 6.39 -18.84 5.73
C ILE A 48 5.71 -19.95 6.54
N LYS A 49 6.25 -21.16 6.43
CA LYS A 49 5.92 -22.27 7.33
C LYS A 49 6.13 -21.71 8.73
N ASP A 50 5.03 -21.64 9.47
CA ASP A 50 4.96 -21.18 10.85
C ASP A 50 5.12 -19.66 11.06
N ARG A 51 4.17 -18.86 10.54
CA ARG A 51 3.64 -17.57 11.07
C ARG A 51 4.60 -16.42 11.44
N ILE A 52 5.92 -16.55 11.30
CA ILE A 52 6.88 -15.52 11.71
C ILE A 52 7.62 -15.03 10.49
N PHE A 53 7.26 -13.83 10.03
CA PHE A 53 8.03 -13.14 9.01
C PHE A 53 9.49 -13.00 9.46
N SER A 54 10.41 -13.47 8.62
CA SER A 54 11.84 -13.32 8.82
C SER A 54 12.39 -12.35 7.79
N ILE A 55 12.89 -11.20 8.25
CA ILE A 55 13.56 -10.23 7.37
C ILE A 55 14.74 -10.87 6.63
N LYS A 56 15.43 -11.84 7.25
CA LYS A 56 16.55 -12.58 6.64
C LYS A 56 16.10 -13.43 5.47
N GLU A 57 14.90 -14.01 5.54
CA GLU A 57 14.34 -14.77 4.42
C GLU A 57 13.77 -13.84 3.35
N PHE A 58 13.14 -12.74 3.75
CA PHE A 58 12.66 -11.71 2.82
C PHE A 58 13.78 -11.15 1.95
N ILE A 59 14.91 -10.75 2.54
CA ILE A 59 16.04 -10.15 1.81
C ILE A 59 16.58 -11.07 0.71
N LYS A 60 16.55 -12.40 0.89
CA LYS A 60 16.99 -13.36 -0.13
C LYS A 60 16.13 -13.36 -1.39
N LEU A 61 14.90 -12.86 -1.29
CA LEU A 61 13.92 -12.80 -2.37
C LEU A 61 13.89 -11.42 -3.04
N VAL A 62 14.59 -10.44 -2.45
CA VAL A 62 14.65 -9.09 -2.98
C VAL A 62 15.51 -9.11 -4.25
N PRO A 63 14.94 -8.75 -5.42
CA PRO A 63 15.70 -8.59 -6.64
C PRO A 63 16.87 -7.59 -6.44
N PRO A 64 18.02 -7.78 -7.10
CA PRO A 64 19.20 -6.93 -6.93
C PRO A 64 18.92 -5.44 -7.06
N GLU A 65 18.02 -5.05 -7.96
CA GLU A 65 17.64 -3.67 -8.21
C GLU A 65 16.83 -3.02 -7.07
N LEU A 66 16.30 -3.81 -6.14
CA LEU A 66 15.51 -3.35 -4.99
C LEU A 66 16.30 -3.37 -3.68
N VAL A 67 17.47 -4.03 -3.63
CA VAL A 67 18.28 -4.21 -2.40
C VAL A 67 18.57 -2.89 -1.72
N ASP A 68 19.13 -1.91 -2.44
CA ASP A 68 19.43 -0.58 -1.88
C ASP A 68 18.21 0.13 -1.30
N THR A 69 17.03 -0.11 -1.87
CA THR A 69 15.78 0.49 -1.39
C THR A 69 15.30 -0.23 -0.13
N VAL A 70 15.35 -1.56 -0.11
CA VAL A 70 15.00 -2.37 1.07
C VAL A 70 15.93 -2.07 2.23
N ASP A 71 17.24 -1.99 2.00
CA ASP A 71 18.22 -1.68 3.05
C ASP A 71 17.98 -0.30 3.66
N ARG A 72 17.74 0.71 2.82
CA ARG A 72 17.39 2.06 3.30
C ARG A 72 16.10 2.05 4.13
N LEU A 73 15.06 1.33 3.69
CA LEU A 73 13.81 1.20 4.43
C LEU A 73 14.01 0.45 5.75
N TYR A 74 14.83 -0.61 5.75
CA TYR A 74 15.10 -1.40 6.95
C TYR A 74 15.92 -0.61 7.98
N LEU A 75 16.85 0.23 7.54
CA LEU A 75 17.66 1.09 8.40
C LEU A 75 16.93 2.37 8.82
N SER A 76 15.86 2.75 8.11
CA SER A 76 15.06 3.91 8.48
C SER A 76 14.45 3.68 9.87
N GLN A 77 14.77 4.54 10.82
CA GLN A 77 14.15 4.44 12.14
C GLN A 77 12.67 4.80 11.99
N ASN A 78 11.78 3.85 12.31
CA ASN A 78 10.41 4.20 12.60
C ASN A 78 10.41 4.98 13.92
N GLN A 79 10.51 6.31 13.87
CA GLN A 79 10.38 7.20 15.04
C GLN A 79 8.93 7.28 15.55
N ILE A 80 8.14 6.30 15.19
CA ILE A 80 6.72 6.23 15.46
C ILE A 80 6.63 5.62 16.86
N GLY A 81 6.60 6.49 17.88
CA GLY A 81 6.55 6.15 19.32
C GLY A 81 5.21 5.55 19.74
N LEU A 82 4.74 4.55 19.00
CA LEU A 82 3.50 3.84 19.27
C LEU A 82 3.78 2.81 20.36
N ALA A 83 3.16 3.03 21.51
CA ALA A 83 3.40 2.26 22.72
C ALA A 83 2.59 0.95 22.75
N SER A 84 1.53 0.84 21.95
CA SER A 84 0.65 -0.32 21.91
C SER A 84 0.39 -0.86 20.50
N ASP A 85 0.08 -2.15 20.40
CA ASP A 85 -0.36 -2.80 19.16
C ASP A 85 -1.59 -2.09 18.56
N ALA A 86 -2.47 -1.53 19.40
CA ALA A 86 -3.66 -0.80 18.95
C ALA A 86 -3.29 0.51 18.23
N ASP A 87 -2.32 1.25 18.76
CA ASP A 87 -1.83 2.48 18.14
C ASP A 87 -1.15 2.19 16.80
N ILE A 88 -0.40 1.07 16.71
CA ILE A 88 0.21 0.59 15.45
C ILE A 88 -0.87 0.27 14.41
N VAL A 89 -1.91 -0.45 14.81
CA VAL A 89 -3.03 -0.78 13.91
C VAL A 89 -3.73 0.49 13.42
N ALA A 90 -4.02 1.43 14.31
CA ALA A 90 -4.68 2.70 13.95
C ALA A 90 -3.83 3.52 12.98
N GLU A 91 -2.53 3.66 13.23
CA GLU A 91 -1.63 4.41 12.35
C GLU A 91 -1.48 3.72 10.99
N ILE A 92 -1.35 2.38 10.95
CA ILE A 92 -1.27 1.63 9.69
C ILE A 92 -2.55 1.81 8.86
N GLN A 93 -3.72 1.76 9.49
CA GLN A 93 -4.98 2.02 8.80
C GLN A 93 -5.01 3.44 8.25
N LYS A 94 -4.70 4.44 9.08
CA LYS A 94 -4.66 5.84 8.68
C LYS A 94 -3.73 6.07 7.49
N VAL A 95 -2.50 5.56 7.55
CA VAL A 95 -1.52 5.67 6.45
C VAL A 95 -2.03 4.98 5.19
N ALA A 96 -2.68 3.81 5.31
CA ALA A 96 -3.27 3.14 4.16
C ALA A 96 -4.40 3.96 3.50
N TRP A 97 -5.24 4.62 4.30
CA TRP A 97 -6.26 5.55 3.80
C TRP A 97 -5.63 6.75 3.08
N GLU A 98 -4.65 7.39 3.72
CA GLU A 98 -3.97 8.57 3.16
C GLU A 98 -3.24 8.24 1.86
N LEU A 99 -2.55 7.10 1.81
CA LEU A 99 -1.87 6.62 0.62
C LEU A 99 -2.86 6.38 -0.53
N LYS A 100 -3.98 5.69 -0.26
CA LYS A 100 -4.99 5.41 -1.28
C LYS A 100 -5.67 6.68 -1.78
N GLU A 101 -5.96 7.60 -0.86
CA GLU A 101 -6.55 8.90 -1.20
C GLU A 101 -5.61 9.71 -2.10
N LEU A 102 -4.32 9.78 -1.74
CA LEU A 102 -3.30 10.48 -2.53
C LEU A 102 -3.17 9.87 -3.92
N ALA A 103 -3.08 8.55 -4.03
CA ALA A 103 -2.97 7.84 -5.30
C ALA A 103 -4.16 8.13 -6.24
N LEU A 104 -5.39 8.09 -5.72
CA LEU A 104 -6.59 8.40 -6.50
C LEU A 104 -6.61 9.87 -6.95
N ARG A 105 -6.22 10.81 -6.08
CA ARG A 105 -6.13 12.24 -6.42
C ARG A 105 -5.09 12.49 -7.51
N GLU A 106 -3.92 11.85 -7.42
CA GLU A 106 -2.90 11.96 -8.45
C GLU A 106 -3.36 11.36 -9.79
N LYS A 107 -4.03 10.20 -9.75
CA LYS A 107 -4.60 9.57 -10.94
C LYS A 107 -5.64 10.48 -11.61
N LEU A 108 -6.55 11.08 -10.85
CA LEU A 108 -7.51 12.06 -11.37
C LEU A 108 -6.83 13.28 -11.98
N LYS A 109 -5.76 13.78 -11.36
CA LYS A 109 -4.99 14.91 -11.91
C LYS A 109 -4.35 14.57 -13.25
N LYS A 110 -3.79 13.36 -13.40
CA LYS A 110 -3.21 12.88 -14.67
C LYS A 110 -4.29 12.75 -15.75
N ILE A 111 -5.38 12.04 -15.46
CA ILE A 111 -6.50 11.88 -16.40
C ILE A 111 -7.08 13.24 -16.80
N SER A 112 -7.27 14.17 -15.85
CA SER A 112 -7.76 15.52 -16.15
C SER A 112 -6.80 16.33 -17.02
N THR A 113 -5.49 16.11 -16.88
CA THR A 113 -4.49 16.77 -17.73
C THR A 113 -4.54 16.18 -19.15
N GLU A 114 -4.65 14.85 -19.25
CA GLU A 114 -4.72 14.13 -20.52
C GLU A 114 -6.00 14.47 -21.30
N LEU A 115 -7.15 14.57 -20.63
CA LEU A 115 -8.41 15.02 -21.23
C LEU A 115 -8.35 16.45 -21.79
N LYS A 116 -7.54 17.33 -21.17
CA LYS A 116 -7.34 18.70 -21.68
C LYS A 116 -6.44 18.73 -22.92
N THR A 117 -5.51 17.78 -23.05
CA THR A 117 -4.56 17.72 -24.15
C THR A 117 -5.03 16.85 -25.31
N SER A 118 -5.84 15.84 -25.02
CA SER A 118 -6.43 14.91 -25.97
C SER A 118 -7.94 15.04 -25.87
N ALA A 119 -8.49 15.97 -26.65
CA ALA A 119 -9.94 16.08 -26.82
C ALA A 119 -10.44 14.77 -27.46
N ASP A 120 -11.51 14.20 -26.89
CA ASP A 120 -12.21 12.99 -27.33
C ASP A 120 -11.50 11.65 -27.02
N SER A 121 -11.50 11.28 -25.73
CA SER A 121 -11.18 9.91 -25.30
C SER A 121 -12.24 9.39 -24.34
N ASP A 122 -13.17 8.61 -24.88
CA ASP A 122 -14.20 7.90 -24.10
C ASP A 122 -13.59 7.06 -22.96
N GLN A 123 -12.40 6.50 -23.17
CA GLN A 123 -11.68 5.73 -22.16
C GLN A 123 -11.21 6.61 -21.00
N LEU A 124 -10.64 7.79 -21.28
CA LEU A 124 -10.20 8.71 -20.23
C LEU A 124 -11.39 9.28 -19.45
N GLU A 125 -12.52 9.53 -20.10
CA GLU A 125 -13.75 9.95 -19.43
C GLU A 125 -14.31 8.86 -18.52
N GLN A 126 -14.30 7.61 -18.98
CA GLN A 126 -14.67 6.46 -18.16
C GLN A 126 -13.73 6.30 -16.96
N ASP A 127 -12.41 6.36 -17.18
CA ASP A 127 -11.41 6.25 -16.13
C ASP A 127 -11.54 7.40 -15.11
N PHE A 128 -11.82 8.61 -15.57
CA PHE A 128 -12.09 9.77 -14.71
C PHE A 128 -13.30 9.51 -13.82
N THR A 129 -14.40 9.02 -14.40
CA THR A 129 -15.65 8.73 -13.70
C THR A 129 -15.47 7.66 -12.64
N LEU A 130 -14.84 6.53 -13.01
CA LEU A 130 -14.57 5.42 -12.09
C LEU A 130 -13.62 5.83 -10.95
N THR A 131 -12.56 6.58 -11.26
CA THR A 131 -11.60 7.04 -10.26
C THR A 131 -12.24 8.06 -9.30
N SER A 132 -13.11 8.94 -9.81
CA SER A 132 -13.85 9.93 -9.00
C SER A 132 -14.85 9.25 -8.07
N ALA A 133 -15.57 8.24 -8.55
CA ALA A 133 -16.47 7.43 -7.73
C ALA A 133 -15.71 6.67 -6.63
N ALA A 134 -14.56 6.08 -6.96
CA ALA A 134 -13.70 5.41 -5.99
C ALA A 134 -13.20 6.36 -4.89
N LEU A 135 -12.79 7.59 -5.25
CA LEU A 135 -12.36 8.60 -4.28
C LEU A 135 -13.52 9.05 -3.38
N SER A 136 -14.70 9.28 -3.95
CA SER A 136 -15.89 9.67 -3.18
C SER A 136 -16.27 8.61 -2.16
N LYS A 137 -16.30 7.34 -2.59
CA LYS A 137 -16.55 6.20 -1.71
C LYS A 137 -15.51 6.09 -0.59
N LEU A 138 -14.22 6.28 -0.91
CA LEU A 138 -13.14 6.25 0.07
C LEU A 138 -13.33 7.34 1.15
N ILE A 139 -13.71 8.56 0.75
CA ILE A 139 -13.97 9.67 1.67
C ILE A 139 -15.19 9.38 2.57
N GLU A 140 -16.26 8.82 2.00
CA GLU A 140 -17.45 8.42 2.75
C GLU A 140 -17.12 7.36 3.81
N GLU A 141 -16.42 6.29 3.42
CA GLU A 141 -16.01 5.23 4.34
C GLU A 141 -15.11 5.76 5.47
N LYS A 142 -14.15 6.65 5.14
CA LYS A 142 -13.31 7.32 6.13
C LYS A 142 -14.15 8.16 7.11
N GLY A 143 -15.14 8.88 6.60
CA GLY A 143 -16.06 9.71 7.38
C GLY A 143 -16.90 8.89 8.37
N LEU A 144 -17.46 7.77 7.92
CA LEU A 144 -18.25 6.86 8.76
C LEU A 144 -17.42 6.27 9.92
N ILE A 145 -16.17 5.89 9.65
CA ILE A 145 -15.27 5.34 10.68
C ILE A 145 -14.90 6.41 11.72
N SER A 146 -14.64 7.65 11.29
CA SER A 146 -14.37 8.75 12.23
C SER A 146 -15.56 9.19 13.09
N GLN A 147 -16.79 8.81 12.72
CA GLN A 147 -17.99 9.06 13.54
C GLN A 147 -18.33 7.89 14.48
N ALA A 148 -17.78 6.70 14.21
CA ALA A 148 -18.01 5.49 14.99
C ALA A 148 -16.94 5.22 16.08
N ALA A 149 -15.83 5.99 16.06
CA ALA A 149 -14.74 5.95 17.04
C ALA A 149 -14.89 7.07 18.08
#